data_AF-A0A7C5HZG8-F1
#
_entry.id   AF-A0A7C5HZG8-F1
#
_cell.length_a   1.000
_cell.length_b   1.000
_cell.length_c   1.000
_cell.angle_alpha   90.00
_cell.angle_beta   90.00
_cell.angle_gamma   90.00
#
_symmetry.space_group_name_H-M   'P 1'
#
loop_
_entity.id
_entity.type
_entity.pdbx_description
1 polymer ?
#
loop_
_entity_poly.entity_id
_entity_poly.type
_entity_poly.pdbx_seq_one_letter_code
_entity_poly.pdbx_strand_id
1 'polypeptide(L)'
;MVLKTRKEPVRTFTGGIQIIKGWVDAGGKCHKKVYDVVWSGDRKPDANGKLPPVGNTVDIANATWTNTIGELELITVWEDPEFDPSLRTFYYYARVIEIPTPRWTAYEAKRYGITMPPEVPMIIFLRFIIEEGRLHF
;
A
#
# COMPACT_ATOMS: atom_id res chain seq x y z
N MET A 1 -9.45 14.54 -4.49
CA MET A 1 -8.48 13.82 -5.34
C MET A 1 -9.15 12.58 -5.91
N VAL A 2 -9.12 12.37 -7.23
CA VAL A 2 -9.60 11.13 -7.86
C VAL A 2 -8.46 10.13 -7.86
N LEU A 3 -8.66 8.97 -7.24
CA LEU A 3 -7.67 7.89 -7.20
C LEU A 3 -8.18 6.71 -8.02
N LYS A 4 -7.39 6.30 -9.00
CA LYS A 4 -7.65 5.13 -9.82
C LYS A 4 -6.42 4.25 -9.89
N THR A 5 -6.61 2.98 -9.59
CA THR A 5 -5.56 1.96 -9.70
C THR A 5 -6.07 0.85 -10.59
N ARG A 6 -5.34 0.53 -11.64
CA ARG A 6 -5.63 -0.61 -12.51
C ARG A 6 -4.45 -1.56 -12.45
N LYS A 7 -4.72 -2.84 -12.26
CA LYS A 7 -3.71 -3.89 -12.37
C LYS A 7 -3.02 -3.83 -13.74
N GLU A 8 -1.69 -3.72 -13.74
CA GLU A 8 -0.87 -3.94 -14.93
C GLU A 8 -0.66 -5.45 -15.18
N PRO A 9 -0.45 -5.90 -16.44
CA PRO A 9 -0.40 -7.33 -16.78
C PRO A 9 0.61 -8.15 -15.95
N VAL A 10 1.70 -7.51 -15.51
CA VAL A 10 2.82 -8.13 -14.79
C VAL A 10 2.69 -8.02 -13.27
N ARG A 11 1.65 -7.33 -12.77
CA ARG A 11 1.50 -7.00 -11.34
C ARG A 11 0.49 -7.88 -10.64
N THR A 12 0.41 -7.72 -9.32
CA THR A 12 -0.54 -8.45 -8.49
C THR A 12 -1.83 -7.68 -8.27
N PHE A 13 -2.79 -8.29 -7.57
CA PHE A 13 -4.03 -7.60 -7.22
C PHE A 13 -3.80 -6.52 -6.17
N THR A 14 -4.66 -5.51 -6.18
CA THR A 14 -4.51 -4.36 -5.30
C THR A 14 -5.13 -4.68 -3.93
N GLY A 15 -4.31 -4.53 -2.88
CA GLY A 15 -4.70 -4.65 -1.48
C GLY A 15 -5.39 -3.40 -0.94
N GLY A 16 -5.05 -2.21 -1.45
CA GLY A 16 -5.73 -0.97 -1.08
C GLY A 16 -4.93 0.27 -1.42
N ILE A 17 -5.55 1.42 -1.23
CA ILE A 17 -4.96 2.75 -1.43
C ILE A 17 -4.98 3.49 -0.11
N GLN A 18 -3.84 4.07 0.21
CA GLN A 18 -3.65 4.93 1.37
C GLN A 18 -3.18 6.30 0.90
N ILE A 19 -3.69 7.35 1.53
CA ILE A 19 -3.18 8.70 1.35
C ILE A 19 -2.36 9.05 2.56
N ILE A 20 -1.20 9.65 2.31
CA ILE A 20 -0.37 10.20 3.36
C ILE A 20 -0.42 11.71 3.22
N LYS A 21 -0.98 12.34 4.25
CA LYS A 21 -0.93 13.78 4.46
C LYS A 21 0.28 14.07 5.33
N GLY A 22 1.06 15.06 4.96
CA GLY A 22 1.94 15.71 5.92
C GLY A 22 1.80 17.21 5.86
N TRP A 23 2.05 17.83 7.01
CA TRP A 23 1.89 19.26 7.22
C TRP A 23 2.93 19.76 8.20
N VAL A 24 3.13 21.07 8.22
CA VAL A 24 4.00 21.75 9.18
C VAL A 24 3.14 22.62 10.08
N ASP A 25 3.30 22.48 11.40
CA ASP A 25 2.57 23.32 12.37
C ASP A 25 3.18 24.73 12.49
N ALA A 26 2.51 25.61 13.23
CA ALA A 26 2.99 26.98 13.47
C ALA A 26 4.36 27.03 14.19
N GLY A 27 4.76 25.96 14.87
CA GLY A 27 6.06 25.79 15.51
C GLY A 27 7.15 25.25 14.58
N GLY A 28 6.85 24.99 13.30
CA GLY A 28 7.80 24.46 12.33
C GLY A 28 8.01 22.94 12.41
N LYS A 29 7.19 22.21 13.17
CA LYS A 29 7.31 20.76 13.30
C LYS A 29 6.54 20.05 12.17
N CYS A 30 7.20 19.10 11.52
CA CYS A 30 6.59 18.25 10.51
C CYS A 30 5.73 17.16 11.15
N HIS A 31 4.49 17.04 10.70
CA HIS A 31 3.54 16.01 11.06
C HIS A 31 3.17 15.19 9.84
N LYS A 32 2.81 13.93 10.07
CA LYS A 32 2.36 13.01 9.04
C LYS A 32 1.21 12.16 9.58
N LYS A 33 0.17 12.01 8.77
CA LYS A 33 -0.97 11.16 9.02
C LYS A 33 -1.24 10.28 7.81
N VAL A 34 -1.56 9.02 8.06
CA VAL A 34 -1.87 8.04 7.03
C VAL A 34 -3.36 7.78 7.10
N TYR A 35 -4.02 7.87 5.96
CA TYR A 35 -5.43 7.60 5.76
C TYR A 35 -5.59 6.35 4.90
N ASP A 36 -6.33 5.37 5.41
CA ASP A 36 -6.84 4.25 4.63
C ASP A 36 -8.08 4.69 3.86
N VAL A 37 -7.98 4.83 2.53
CA VAL A 37 -9.05 5.41 1.70
C VAL A 37 -9.95 4.34 1.12
N VAL A 38 -9.35 3.30 0.57
CA VAL A 38 -10.07 2.17 -0.01
C VAL A 38 -9.20 0.92 0.13
N TRP A 39 -9.83 -0.21 0.32
CA TRP A 39 -9.14 -1.50 0.43
C TRP A 39 -10.01 -2.59 -0.17
N SER A 40 -9.36 -3.68 -0.54
CA SER A 40 -10.03 -4.84 -1.13
C SER A 40 -10.56 -5.81 -0.08
N GLY A 41 -11.68 -6.46 -0.40
CA GLY A 41 -12.39 -7.43 0.44
C GLY A 41 -13.12 -6.82 1.64
N ASP A 42 -13.75 -7.68 2.46
CA ASP A 42 -14.60 -7.29 3.59
C ASP A 42 -13.84 -6.89 4.87
N ARG A 43 -12.59 -6.44 4.73
CA ARG A 43 -11.78 -6.01 5.87
C ARG A 43 -12.42 -4.77 6.49
N LYS A 44 -12.43 -4.70 7.82
CA LYS A 44 -12.93 -3.54 8.55
C LYS A 44 -11.82 -3.00 9.44
N PRO A 45 -11.65 -1.67 9.51
CA PRO A 45 -10.77 -1.05 10.49
C PRO A 45 -11.20 -1.49 11.90
N ASP A 46 -10.22 -1.69 12.78
CA ASP A 46 -10.49 -1.90 14.20
C ASP A 46 -10.98 -0.61 14.87
N ALA A 47 -11.29 -0.67 16.17
CA ALA A 47 -11.73 0.49 16.95
C ALA A 47 -10.71 1.66 16.97
N ASN A 48 -9.45 1.40 16.62
CA ASN A 48 -8.39 2.42 16.51
C ASN A 48 -8.23 2.94 15.09
N GLY A 49 -9.12 2.56 14.17
CA GLY A 49 -9.05 2.91 12.75
C GLY A 49 -7.95 2.18 11.99
N LYS A 50 -7.32 1.14 12.58
CA LYS A 50 -6.25 0.40 11.93
C LYS A 50 -6.84 -0.72 11.07
N LEU A 51 -6.57 -0.67 9.78
CA LEU A 51 -6.96 -1.72 8.85
C LEU A 51 -6.05 -2.96 9.02
N PRO A 52 -6.61 -4.18 9.14
CA PRO A 52 -5.80 -5.39 9.13
C PRO A 52 -5.05 -5.54 7.78
N PRO A 53 -3.81 -6.07 7.81
CA PRO A 53 -3.04 -6.27 6.60
C PRO A 53 -3.80 -7.19 5.64
N VAL A 54 -3.56 -7.01 4.34
CA VAL A 54 -4.11 -7.91 3.33
C VAL A 54 -3.54 -9.32 3.57
N GLY A 55 -4.35 -10.34 3.36
CA GLY A 55 -3.94 -11.74 3.53
C GLY A 55 -2.74 -12.11 2.65
N ASN A 56 -2.15 -13.27 2.93
CA ASN A 56 -1.00 -13.78 2.20
C ASN A 56 -1.38 -15.03 1.40
N THR A 57 -1.15 -14.99 0.08
CA THR A 57 -1.38 -16.12 -0.84
C THR A 57 -0.08 -16.67 -1.42
N VAL A 58 1.07 -16.25 -0.88
CA VAL A 58 2.39 -16.69 -1.35
C VAL A 58 2.66 -18.12 -0.92
N ASP A 59 2.91 -18.97 -1.89
CA ASP A 59 3.52 -20.28 -1.72
C ASP A 59 5.03 -20.14 -1.86
N ILE A 60 5.73 -20.20 -0.73
CA ILE A 60 7.18 -20.08 -0.67
C ILE A 60 7.87 -21.28 -1.32
N ALA A 61 7.32 -22.49 -1.18
CA ALA A 61 7.93 -23.71 -1.71
C ALA A 61 7.95 -23.71 -3.25
N ASN A 62 6.86 -23.22 -3.85
CA ASN A 62 6.77 -23.09 -5.29
C ASN A 62 7.18 -21.73 -5.83
N ALA A 63 7.51 -20.75 -4.98
CA ALA A 63 7.73 -19.36 -5.36
C ALA A 63 6.59 -18.82 -6.25
N THR A 64 5.35 -19.22 -5.95
CA THR A 64 4.14 -18.80 -6.66
C THR A 64 3.22 -18.05 -5.71
N TRP A 65 2.24 -17.33 -6.25
CA TRP A 65 1.18 -16.72 -5.48
C TRP A 65 -0.11 -16.80 -6.27
N THR A 66 -1.25 -16.75 -5.58
CA THR A 66 -2.55 -16.67 -6.24
C THR A 66 -3.14 -15.28 -6.09
N ASN A 67 -3.65 -14.74 -7.19
CA ASN A 67 -4.41 -13.49 -7.18
C ASN A 67 -5.86 -13.77 -6.78
N THR A 68 -6.06 -14.42 -5.63
CA THR A 68 -7.40 -14.73 -5.08
C THR A 68 -7.85 -13.71 -4.05
N ILE A 69 -6.89 -12.98 -3.46
CA ILE A 69 -7.13 -11.90 -2.51
C ILE A 69 -6.76 -10.58 -3.21
N GLY A 70 -7.59 -9.55 -3.07
CA GLY A 70 -7.37 -8.26 -3.71
C GLY A 70 -8.34 -7.97 -4.85
N GLU A 71 -8.30 -6.74 -5.37
CA GLU A 71 -9.14 -6.31 -6.50
C GLU A 71 -8.29 -5.97 -7.74
N LEU A 72 -8.87 -6.20 -8.93
CA LEU A 72 -8.26 -5.86 -10.22
C LEU A 72 -8.17 -4.36 -10.46
N GLU A 73 -9.18 -3.63 -9.99
CA GLU A 73 -9.30 -2.19 -10.14
C GLU A 73 -9.92 -1.62 -8.86
N LEU A 74 -9.32 -0.56 -8.33
CA LEU A 74 -9.89 0.23 -7.24
C LEU A 74 -10.00 1.67 -7.73
N ILE A 75 -11.20 2.23 -7.65
CA ILE A 75 -11.48 3.61 -7.98
C ILE A 75 -12.19 4.23 -6.79
N THR A 76 -11.69 5.36 -6.32
CA THR A 76 -12.31 6.11 -5.24
C THR A 76 -12.02 7.59 -5.38
N VAL A 77 -12.86 8.40 -4.76
CA VAL A 77 -12.62 9.84 -4.63
C VAL A 77 -12.36 10.10 -3.15
N TRP A 78 -11.21 10.69 -2.85
CA TRP A 78 -10.87 11.10 -1.50
C TRP A 78 -10.93 12.61 -1.35
N GLU A 79 -11.60 13.04 -0.29
CA GLU A 79 -11.65 14.41 0.19
C GLU A 79 -11.08 14.44 1.59
N ASP A 80 -10.25 15.44 1.89
CA ASP A 80 -9.59 15.56 3.19
C ASP A 80 -10.57 16.16 4.22
N PRO A 81 -11.03 15.39 5.22
CA PRO A 81 -11.98 15.90 6.22
C PRO A 81 -11.35 16.90 7.19
N GLU A 82 -10.02 16.94 7.27
CA GLU A 82 -9.25 17.82 8.17
C GLU A 82 -8.47 18.88 7.37
N PHE A 83 -8.98 19.26 6.19
CA PHE A 83 -8.36 20.31 5.40
C PHE A 83 -8.48 21.66 6.12
N ASP A 84 -7.33 22.28 6.38
CA ASP A 84 -7.25 23.61 7.00
C ASP A 84 -6.45 24.54 6.09
N PRO A 85 -7.06 25.51 5.38
CA PRO A 85 -6.32 26.39 4.49
C PRO A 85 -5.32 27.31 5.22
N SER A 86 -5.33 27.37 6.56
CA SER A 86 -4.44 28.24 7.35
C SER A 86 -3.03 27.68 7.57
N LEU A 87 -2.79 26.37 7.39
CA LEU A 87 -1.45 25.80 7.58
C LEU A 87 -0.59 26.04 6.32
N ARG A 88 0.69 26.36 6.53
CA ARG A 88 1.58 26.90 5.48
C ARG A 88 1.97 25.90 4.40
N THR A 89 2.04 24.60 4.72
CA THR A 89 2.51 23.58 3.79
C THR A 89 1.74 22.30 4.01
N PHE A 90 1.10 21.82 2.94
CA PHE A 90 0.53 20.48 2.86
C PHE A 90 1.17 19.70 1.73
N TYR A 91 1.46 18.44 1.97
CA TYR A 91 1.83 17.48 0.94
C TYR A 91 0.96 16.24 1.07
N TYR A 92 0.34 15.85 -0.04
CA TYR A 92 -0.47 14.64 -0.15
C TYR A 92 0.21 13.73 -1.16
N TYR A 93 0.51 12.50 -0.74
CA TYR A 93 0.92 11.46 -1.67
C TYR A 93 0.03 10.24 -1.50
N ALA A 94 -0.42 9.69 -2.62
CA ALA A 94 -1.16 8.44 -2.64
C ALA A 94 -0.19 7.27 -2.76
N ARG A 95 -0.34 6.25 -1.91
CA ARG A 95 0.35 4.97 -2.03
C ARG A 95 -0.63 3.84 -2.20
N VAL A 96 -0.25 2.88 -3.03
CA VAL A 96 -0.97 1.63 -3.24
C VAL A 96 -0.24 0.50 -2.55
N ILE A 97 -1.01 -0.34 -1.87
CA ILE A 97 -0.55 -1.59 -1.28
C ILE A 97 -0.99 -2.71 -2.20
N GLU A 98 -0.03 -3.46 -2.70
CA GLU A 98 -0.27 -4.70 -3.43
C GLU A 98 -0.28 -5.91 -2.49
N ILE A 99 -0.83 -7.03 -2.95
CA ILE A 99 -0.75 -8.29 -2.21
C ILE A 99 0.70 -8.79 -2.13
N PRO A 100 1.03 -9.62 -1.12
CA PRO A 100 2.39 -10.12 -0.96
C PRO A 100 2.82 -10.96 -2.16
N THR A 101 4.08 -10.81 -2.56
CA THR A 101 4.70 -11.61 -3.62
C THR A 101 5.94 -12.35 -3.12
N PRO A 102 6.30 -13.48 -3.77
CA PRO A 102 7.59 -14.11 -3.53
C PRO A 102 8.71 -13.11 -3.85
N ARG A 103 9.65 -12.97 -2.92
CA ARG A 103 10.86 -12.18 -3.14
C ARG A 103 11.84 -12.97 -4.01
N TRP A 104 12.82 -12.31 -4.62
CA TRP A 104 13.91 -12.96 -5.38
C TRP A 104 14.57 -14.12 -4.62
N THR A 105 14.70 -14.02 -3.30
CA THR A 105 15.21 -15.09 -2.42
C THR A 105 14.38 -16.37 -2.45
N ALA A 106 13.06 -16.29 -2.62
CA ALA A 106 12.20 -17.46 -2.80
C ALA A 106 12.40 -18.12 -4.16
N TYR A 107 12.61 -17.31 -5.22
CA TYR A 107 12.95 -17.84 -6.54
C TYR A 107 14.32 -18.51 -6.55
N GLU A 108 15.30 -17.96 -5.84
CA GLU A 108 16.63 -18.57 -5.71
C GLU A 108 16.61 -19.87 -4.90
N ALA A 109 15.91 -19.89 -3.77
CA ALA A 109 15.72 -21.09 -2.98
C ALA A 109 15.15 -22.24 -3.83
N LYS A 110 14.15 -21.94 -4.66
CA LYS A 110 13.58 -22.90 -5.60
C LYS A 110 14.55 -23.29 -6.72
N ARG A 111 15.26 -22.32 -7.31
CA ARG A 111 16.18 -22.56 -8.44
C ARG A 111 17.38 -23.42 -8.05
N TYR A 112 17.92 -23.21 -6.85
CA TYR A 112 19.11 -23.89 -6.35
C TYR A 112 18.78 -25.05 -5.40
N GLY A 113 17.51 -25.25 -5.04
CA GLY A 113 17.09 -26.28 -4.09
C GLY A 113 17.63 -26.06 -2.68
N ILE A 114 17.95 -24.81 -2.31
CA ILE A 114 18.55 -24.46 -1.02
C ILE A 114 17.49 -23.98 -0.04
N THR A 115 17.63 -24.34 1.22
CA THR A 115 16.80 -23.79 2.30
C THR A 115 17.44 -22.51 2.80
N MET A 116 16.75 -21.39 2.63
CA MET A 116 17.21 -20.10 3.16
C MET A 116 17.05 -20.09 4.70
N PRO A 117 18.01 -19.49 5.43
CA PRO A 117 17.87 -19.26 6.87
C PRO A 117 16.58 -18.49 7.22
N PRO A 118 16.00 -18.70 8.42
CA PRO A 118 14.72 -18.09 8.81
C PRO A 118 14.76 -16.56 8.90
N GLU A 119 15.94 -15.97 9.07
CA GLU A 119 16.15 -14.53 9.05
C GLU A 119 16.00 -13.89 7.65
N VAL A 120 16.03 -14.70 6.59
CA VAL A 120 15.94 -14.21 5.21
C VAL A 120 14.46 -13.95 4.85
N PRO A 121 14.09 -12.70 4.49
CA PRO A 121 12.73 -12.42 4.06
C PRO A 121 12.46 -13.11 2.72
N MET A 122 11.46 -13.99 2.69
CA MET A 122 11.05 -14.74 1.49
C MET A 122 9.88 -14.08 0.76
N ILE A 123 9.22 -13.11 1.40
CA ILE A 123 8.02 -12.44 0.91
C ILE A 123 8.29 -10.93 0.91
N ILE A 124 7.76 -10.22 -0.09
CA ILE A 124 7.80 -8.76 -0.15
C ILE A 124 6.39 -8.19 -0.29
N PHE A 125 6.13 -7.10 0.43
CA PHE A 125 4.94 -6.26 0.26
C PHE A 125 5.31 -5.11 -0.64
N LEU A 126 4.84 -5.14 -1.89
CA LEU A 126 5.09 -4.06 -2.80
C LEU A 126 4.19 -2.86 -2.48
N ARG A 127 4.80 -1.68 -2.52
CA ARG A 127 4.16 -0.40 -2.24
C ARG A 127 4.58 0.56 -3.34
N PHE A 128 3.63 1.19 -4.00
CA PHE A 128 3.90 2.13 -5.09
C PHE A 128 3.27 3.48 -4.78
N ILE A 129 3.96 4.57 -5.12
CA ILE A 129 3.43 5.93 -5.03
C ILE A 129 2.82 6.26 -6.39
N ILE A 130 1.57 6.69 -6.41
CA ILE A 130 0.84 6.98 -7.67
C ILE A 130 0.90 8.46 -8.05
N GLU A 131 1.03 9.36 -7.09
CA GLU A 131 1.14 10.80 -7.38
C GLU A 131 1.79 11.57 -6.21
N GLU A 132 2.76 12.42 -6.52
CA GLU A 132 3.08 13.62 -5.73
C GLU A 132 2.16 14.74 -6.22
N GLY A 133 1.01 14.89 -5.56
CA GLY A 133 0.15 16.04 -5.81
C GLY A 133 0.76 17.27 -5.14
N ARG A 134 1.61 18.02 -5.86
CA ARG A 134 1.97 19.39 -5.45
C ARG A 134 0.75 20.26 -5.75
N LEU A 135 -0.16 20.39 -4.77
CA LEU A 135 -1.31 21.27 -4.86
C LEU A 135 -0.81 22.72 -4.96
N HIS A 136 -0.84 23.27 -6.16
CA HIS A 136 -0.89 24.73 -6.34
C HIS A 136 -2.37 25.12 -6.18
N PHE A 137 -2.66 25.85 -5.10
CA PHE A 137 -3.94 26.53 -4.90
C PHE A 137 -4.02 27.78 -5.77
#